data_AF-A0A3B9JFN5-F1
#
_entry.id   AF-A0A3B9JFN5-F1
#
_cell.length_a   1.000
_cell.length_b   1.000
_cell.length_c   1.000
_cell.angle_alpha   90.00
_cell.angle_beta   90.00
_cell.angle_gamma   90.00
#
_symmetry.space_group_name_H-M   'P 1'
#
loop_
_entity.id
_entity.type
_entity.pdbx_description
1 polymer ?
#
loop_
_entity_poly.entity_id
_entity_poly.type
_entity_poly.pdbx_seq_one_letter_code
_entity_poly.pdbx_strand_id
1 'polypeptide(L)'
;MLKKNVVLIIENATKEVQALNDKLLEVKQGNTYSAEYKANLEADTNAKIQEINTRTAEKIKPLFSEAIAKLDHKYKFDDETNVTTSNILSMLTLSKNSLTEAELQQILDENAQNNVITRAVLGIAEDKHINLNRPVDARQQLETWGNRLYTDLLTTGIDNLGGALMMEYLPDFEGV
;
A
#
# COMPACT_ATOMS: atom_id res chain seq x y z
N MET A 1 9.31 -7.67 2.40
CA MET A 1 9.91 -7.79 1.04
C MET A 1 9.29 -6.83 0.02
N LEU A 2 7.97 -6.57 0.08
CA LEU A 2 7.26 -5.63 -0.79
C LEU A 2 7.97 -4.28 -0.94
N LYS A 3 8.30 -3.63 0.18
CA LYS A 3 8.92 -2.29 0.20
C LYS A 3 10.18 -2.21 -0.66
N LYS A 4 11.10 -3.16 -0.49
CA LYS A 4 12.36 -3.23 -1.24
C LYS A 4 12.13 -3.36 -2.75
N ASN A 5 11.16 -4.18 -3.16
CA ASN A 5 10.85 -4.39 -4.58
C ASN A 5 10.23 -3.13 -5.21
N VAL A 6 9.30 -2.48 -4.50
CA VAL A 6 8.68 -1.23 -4.97
C VAL A 6 9.73 -0.13 -5.09
N VAL A 7 10.58 0.05 -4.08
CA VAL A 7 11.68 1.03 -4.10
C VAL A 7 12.61 0.78 -5.30
N LEU A 8 13.02 -0.46 -5.55
CA LEU A 8 13.92 -0.79 -6.66
C LEU A 8 13.29 -0.50 -8.04
N ILE A 9 11.98 -0.74 -8.19
CA ILE A 9 11.27 -0.40 -9.44
C ILE A 9 11.25 1.12 -9.64
N ILE A 10 10.93 1.89 -8.60
CA ILE A 10 10.85 3.35 -8.67
C ILE A 10 12.24 3.95 -8.91
N GLU A 11 13.29 3.46 -8.25
CA GLU A 11 14.67 3.92 -8.45
C GLU A 11 15.13 3.71 -9.89
N ASN A 12 14.83 2.56 -10.49
CA ASN A 12 15.19 2.30 -11.88
C ASN A 12 14.46 3.23 -12.84
N ALA A 13 13.15 3.43 -12.64
CA ALA A 13 12.37 4.33 -13.47
C ALA A 13 12.79 5.80 -13.30
N THR A 14 13.17 6.22 -12.08
CA THR A 14 13.73 7.55 -11.81
C THR A 14 15.02 7.79 -12.61
N LYS A 15 15.91 6.80 -12.68
CA LYS A 15 17.14 6.90 -13.49
C LYS A 15 16.83 7.02 -14.99
N GLU A 16 15.83 6.30 -15.49
CA GLU A 16 15.40 6.40 -16.88
C GLU A 16 14.86 7.80 -17.21
N VAL A 17 14.02 8.36 -16.33
CA VAL A 17 13.50 9.73 -16.50
C VAL A 17 14.61 10.78 -16.39
N GLN A 18 15.53 10.63 -15.43
CA GLN A 18 16.68 11.51 -15.29
C GLN A 18 17.50 11.56 -16.58
N ALA A 19 17.78 10.40 -17.20
CA ALA A 19 18.53 10.34 -18.45
C ALA A 19 17.81 11.00 -19.64
N LEU A 20 16.46 11.04 -19.63
CA LEU A 20 15.69 11.77 -20.63
C LEU A 20 15.75 13.29 -20.39
N ASN A 21 15.60 13.71 -19.13
CA ASN A 21 15.67 15.11 -18.73
C ASN A 21 17.06 15.71 -18.98
N ASP A 22 18.13 14.97 -18.69
CA ASP A 22 19.51 15.40 -18.94
C ASP A 22 19.74 15.65 -20.44
N LYS A 23 19.28 14.74 -21.31
CA LYS A 23 19.34 14.91 -22.78
C LYS A 23 18.53 16.12 -23.25
N LEU A 24 17.33 16.33 -22.70
CA LEU A 24 16.50 17.47 -23.05
C LEU A 24 17.18 18.79 -22.64
N LEU A 25 17.83 18.81 -21.48
CA LEU A 25 18.56 19.98 -20.98
C LEU A 25 19.75 20.33 -21.88
N GLU A 26 20.55 19.34 -22.28
CA GLU A 26 21.67 19.53 -23.22
C GLU A 26 21.20 20.19 -24.53
N VAL A 27 20.10 19.70 -25.11
CA VAL A 27 19.54 20.25 -26.35
C VAL A 27 18.94 21.64 -26.14
N LYS A 28 18.25 21.88 -25.02
CA LYS A 28 17.64 23.20 -24.72
C LYS A 28 18.70 24.28 -24.53
N GLN A 29 19.82 23.96 -23.86
CA GLN A 29 20.92 24.90 -23.62
C GLN A 29 21.79 25.15 -24.86
N GLY A 30 21.84 24.22 -25.81
CA GLY A 30 22.56 24.41 -27.06
C GLY A 30 21.88 25.42 -28.00
N ASN A 31 22.67 26.29 -28.65
CA ASN A 31 22.17 27.21 -29.68
C ASN A 31 22.03 26.58 -31.07
N THR A 32 22.37 25.29 -31.19
CA THR A 32 22.46 24.56 -32.47
C THR A 32 21.11 24.26 -33.08
N TYR A 33 20.06 24.10 -32.27
CA TYR A 33 18.75 23.63 -32.72
C TYR A 33 17.69 24.73 -32.74
N SER A 34 16.77 24.64 -33.71
CA SER A 34 15.64 25.55 -33.84
C SER A 34 14.68 25.44 -32.63
N ALA A 35 13.90 26.50 -32.39
CA ALA A 35 12.88 26.48 -31.34
C ALA A 35 11.82 25.39 -31.58
N GLU A 36 11.45 25.15 -32.84
CA GLU A 36 10.50 24.11 -33.23
C GLU A 36 11.03 22.71 -32.91
N TYR A 37 12.31 22.44 -33.19
CA TYR A 37 12.92 21.16 -32.83
C TYR A 37 12.94 20.94 -31.31
N LYS A 38 13.29 21.98 -30.54
CA LYS A 38 13.30 21.92 -29.07
C LYS A 38 11.91 21.64 -28.50
N ALA A 39 10.87 22.24 -29.07
CA ALA A 39 9.48 22.01 -28.68
C ALA A 39 9.03 20.56 -28.99
N ASN A 40 9.35 20.06 -30.19
CA ASN A 40 9.03 18.68 -30.56
C ASN A 40 9.76 17.67 -29.67
N LEU A 41 11.05 17.90 -29.39
CA LEU A 41 11.82 17.04 -28.49
C LEU A 41 11.25 17.03 -27.06
N GLU A 42 10.80 18.18 -26.57
CA GLU A 42 10.13 18.28 -25.26
C GLU A 42 8.82 17.49 -25.24
N ALA A 43 7.99 17.59 -26.27
CA ALA A 43 6.77 16.81 -26.39
C ALA A 43 7.05 15.30 -26.42
N ASP A 44 8.02 14.87 -27.23
CA ASP A 44 8.45 13.47 -27.31
C ASP A 44 9.02 12.95 -25.99
N THR A 45 9.77 13.80 -25.28
CA THR A 45 10.34 13.47 -23.97
C THR A 45 9.24 13.28 -22.93
N ASN A 46 8.28 14.21 -22.89
CA ASN A 46 7.11 14.11 -21.99
C ASN A 46 6.29 12.86 -22.28
N ALA A 47 6.08 12.51 -23.56
CA ALA A 47 5.38 11.27 -23.93
C ALA A 47 6.11 10.02 -23.41
N LYS A 48 7.44 9.97 -23.52
CA LYS A 48 8.27 8.87 -22.98
C LYS A 48 8.24 8.80 -21.46
N ILE A 49 8.26 9.94 -20.77
CA ILE A 49 8.13 9.97 -19.31
C ILE A 49 6.76 9.42 -18.88
N GLN A 50 5.68 9.77 -19.59
CA GLN A 50 4.35 9.21 -19.34
C GLN A 50 4.29 7.69 -19.57
N GLU A 51 4.97 7.18 -20.60
CA GLU A 51 5.11 5.75 -20.83
C GLU A 51 5.87 5.06 -19.66
N ILE A 52 6.96 5.67 -19.18
CA ILE A 52 7.71 5.16 -18.02
C ILE A 52 6.83 5.14 -16.77
N ASN A 53 6.07 6.19 -16.51
CA ASN A 53 5.15 6.28 -15.37
C ASN A 53 4.09 5.17 -15.41
N THR A 54 3.44 4.99 -16.57
CA THR A 54 2.41 3.96 -16.78
C THR A 54 2.99 2.57 -16.56
N ARG A 55 4.11 2.26 -17.22
CA ARG A 55 4.80 0.96 -17.11
C ARG A 55 5.25 0.68 -15.67
N THR A 56 5.67 1.71 -14.93
CA THR A 56 6.08 1.58 -13.53
C THR A 56 4.87 1.27 -12.65
N ALA A 57 3.76 1.98 -12.84
CA ALA A 57 2.52 1.73 -12.12
C ALA A 57 2.00 0.30 -12.36
N GLU A 58 2.07 -0.18 -13.61
CA GLU A 58 1.70 -1.56 -13.98
C GLU A 58 2.59 -2.62 -13.36
N LYS A 59 3.89 -2.35 -13.16
CA LYS A 59 4.81 -3.27 -12.47
C LYS A 59 4.57 -3.31 -10.95
N ILE A 60 4.17 -2.20 -10.35
CA ILE A 60 3.97 -2.08 -8.90
C ILE A 60 2.63 -2.69 -8.47
N LYS A 61 1.56 -2.45 -9.22
CA LYS A 61 0.22 -2.96 -8.93
C LYS A 61 0.16 -4.46 -8.55
N PRO A 62 0.77 -5.40 -9.32
CA PRO A 62 0.74 -6.81 -8.97
C PRO A 62 1.47 -7.13 -7.67
N LEU A 63 2.49 -6.35 -7.26
CA LEU A 63 3.18 -6.57 -5.98
C LEU A 63 2.27 -6.32 -4.79
N PHE A 64 1.43 -5.28 -4.86
CA PHE A 64 0.42 -5.01 -3.83
C PHE A 64 -0.69 -6.07 -3.87
N SER A 65 -1.14 -6.49 -5.05
CA SER A 65 -2.11 -7.59 -5.16
C SER A 65 -1.57 -8.91 -4.60
N GLU A 66 -0.30 -9.24 -4.83
CA GLU A 66 0.35 -10.42 -4.27
C GLU A 66 0.50 -10.30 -2.75
N ALA A 67 0.87 -9.13 -2.25
CA ALA A 67 0.96 -8.84 -0.83
C ALA A 67 -0.39 -9.00 -0.13
N ILE A 68 -1.46 -8.47 -0.72
CA ILE A 68 -2.84 -8.66 -0.27
C ILE A 68 -3.22 -10.14 -0.33
N ALA A 69 -2.93 -10.85 -1.42
CA ALA A 69 -3.22 -12.26 -1.53
C ALA A 69 -2.45 -13.11 -0.51
N LYS A 70 -1.22 -12.74 -0.14
CA LYS A 70 -0.45 -13.38 0.94
C LYS A 70 -1.04 -13.10 2.30
N LEU A 71 -1.49 -11.87 2.57
CA LEU A 71 -2.25 -11.58 3.78
C LEU A 71 -3.54 -12.40 3.79
N ASP A 72 -4.33 -12.37 2.72
CA ASP A 72 -5.56 -13.14 2.57
C ASP A 72 -5.31 -14.65 2.65
N HIS A 73 -4.13 -15.15 2.27
CA HIS A 73 -3.73 -16.56 2.45
C HIS A 73 -3.31 -16.84 3.91
N LYS A 74 -2.53 -15.96 4.53
CA LYS A 74 -2.08 -16.07 5.93
C LYS A 74 -3.26 -15.95 6.91
N TYR A 75 -4.26 -15.16 6.52
CA TYR A 75 -5.53 -15.02 7.22
C TYR A 75 -6.65 -15.86 6.56
N LYS A 76 -6.33 -16.65 5.53
CA LYS A 76 -7.22 -17.70 5.07
C LYS A 76 -7.15 -18.76 6.14
N PHE A 77 -8.34 -19.04 6.62
CA PHE A 77 -8.69 -20.19 7.42
C PHE A 77 -8.13 -21.45 6.76
N ASP A 78 -6.96 -21.90 7.22
CA ASP A 78 -6.88 -23.31 7.52
C ASP A 78 -7.78 -23.49 8.73
N ASP A 79 -8.95 -24.06 8.47
CA ASP A 79 -10.00 -24.46 9.42
C ASP A 79 -9.50 -25.55 10.38
N GLU A 80 -8.25 -25.51 10.80
CA GLU A 80 -7.90 -26.02 12.11
C GLU A 80 -8.41 -24.97 13.11
N THR A 81 -9.67 -25.16 13.49
CA THR A 81 -10.26 -24.66 14.73
C THR A 81 -9.31 -24.98 15.89
N ASN A 82 -8.27 -24.15 16.08
CA ASN A 82 -7.43 -24.26 17.25
C ASN A 82 -8.35 -23.99 18.44
N VAL A 83 -8.32 -24.90 19.41
CA VAL A 83 -9.08 -24.87 20.66
C VAL A 83 -9.07 -23.46 21.27
N THR A 84 -7.97 -22.73 21.15
CA THR A 84 -7.81 -21.35 21.60
C THR A 84 -8.84 -20.39 20.98
N THR A 85 -8.99 -20.39 19.65
CA THR A 85 -9.96 -19.53 18.95
C THR A 85 -11.39 -19.90 19.33
N SER A 86 -11.70 -21.20 19.41
CA SER A 86 -13.03 -21.68 19.81
C SER A 86 -13.38 -21.28 21.24
N ASN A 87 -12.42 -21.37 22.16
CA ASN A 87 -12.59 -20.99 23.56
C ASN A 87 -12.84 -19.48 23.68
N ILE A 88 -12.06 -18.65 22.97
CA ILE A 88 -12.25 -17.19 22.99
C ILE A 88 -13.64 -16.83 22.42
N LEU A 89 -14.06 -17.42 21.30
CA LEU A 89 -15.39 -17.19 20.74
C LEU A 89 -16.52 -17.64 21.67
N SER A 90 -16.33 -18.77 22.37
CA SER A 90 -17.27 -19.25 23.38
C SER A 90 -17.34 -18.29 24.56
N MET A 91 -16.21 -17.79 25.05
CA MET A 91 -16.15 -16.78 26.11
C MET A 91 -16.83 -15.48 25.70
N LEU A 92 -16.57 -14.99 24.48
CA LEU A 92 -17.21 -13.80 23.92
C LEU A 92 -18.73 -14.00 23.83
N THR A 93 -19.19 -15.16 23.38
CA THR A 93 -20.63 -15.46 23.29
C THR A 93 -21.31 -15.47 24.65
N LEU A 94 -20.66 -16.07 25.66
CA LEU A 94 -21.20 -16.14 27.03
C LEU A 94 -21.14 -14.79 27.76
N SER A 95 -20.16 -13.95 27.44
CA SER A 95 -19.84 -12.73 28.21
C SER A 95 -20.15 -11.43 27.47
N LYS A 96 -20.69 -11.48 26.23
CA LYS A 96 -20.91 -10.28 25.39
C LYS A 96 -21.63 -9.13 26.10
N ASN A 97 -22.58 -9.45 26.97
CA ASN A 97 -23.36 -8.44 27.70
C ASN A 97 -22.55 -7.77 28.83
N SER A 98 -21.58 -8.48 29.43
CA SER A 98 -20.80 -7.99 30.57
C SER A 98 -19.46 -7.37 30.21
N LEU A 99 -18.94 -7.60 28.99
CA LEU A 99 -17.65 -7.07 28.57
C LEU A 99 -17.63 -5.54 28.48
N THR A 100 -16.63 -4.91 29.09
CA THR A 100 -16.37 -3.47 29.04
C THR A 100 -15.60 -3.08 27.77
N GLU A 101 -15.57 -1.78 27.47
CA GLU A 101 -14.77 -1.24 26.35
C GLU A 101 -13.28 -1.61 26.47
N ALA A 102 -12.69 -1.49 27.66
CA ALA A 102 -11.29 -1.82 27.90
C ALA A 102 -10.98 -3.30 27.66
N GLU A 103 -11.88 -4.20 28.10
CA GLU A 103 -11.73 -5.64 27.87
C GLU A 103 -11.89 -6.00 26.40
N LEU A 104 -12.86 -5.40 25.70
CA LEU A 104 -13.02 -5.59 24.26
C LEU A 104 -11.82 -5.07 23.49
N GLN A 105 -11.25 -3.92 23.87
CA GLN A 105 -10.04 -3.38 23.27
C GLN A 105 -8.84 -4.30 23.52
N GLN A 106 -8.67 -4.81 24.74
CA GLN A 106 -7.59 -5.73 25.06
C GLN A 106 -7.68 -7.02 24.22
N ILE A 107 -8.87 -7.62 24.10
CA ILE A 107 -9.07 -8.81 23.27
C ILE A 107 -8.77 -8.49 21.81
N LEU A 108 -9.17 -7.33 21.32
CA LEU A 108 -8.90 -6.86 19.96
C LEU A 108 -7.40 -6.69 19.70
N ASP A 109 -6.65 -6.11 20.64
CA ASP A 109 -5.21 -5.87 20.52
C ASP A 109 -4.42 -7.19 20.57
N GLU A 110 -4.73 -8.07 21.51
CA GLU A 110 -4.07 -9.38 21.67
C GLU A 110 -4.35 -10.32 20.49
N ASN A 111 -5.49 -10.14 19.82
CA ASN A 111 -5.94 -10.99 18.73
C ASN A 111 -6.04 -10.22 17.39
N ALA A 112 -5.30 -9.12 17.23
CA ALA A 112 -5.37 -8.28 16.03
C ALA A 112 -5.10 -9.05 14.72
N GLN A 113 -4.37 -10.17 14.81
CA GLN A 113 -4.05 -11.06 13.69
C GLN A 113 -5.10 -12.16 13.44
N ASN A 114 -6.08 -12.32 14.34
CA ASN A 114 -7.14 -13.33 14.24
C ASN A 114 -8.45 -12.66 13.80
N ASN A 115 -8.73 -12.71 12.51
CA ASN A 115 -9.89 -12.06 11.90
C ASN A 115 -11.25 -12.53 12.46
N VAL A 116 -11.35 -13.75 12.98
CA VAL A 116 -12.61 -14.26 13.55
C VAL A 116 -12.91 -13.59 14.88
N ILE A 117 -11.91 -13.57 15.76
CA ILE A 117 -12.00 -12.94 17.07
C ILE A 117 -12.21 -11.44 16.87
N THR A 118 -11.41 -10.81 16.00
CA THR A 118 -11.55 -9.39 15.65
C THR A 118 -12.96 -9.05 15.17
N ARG A 119 -13.54 -9.83 14.24
CA ARG A 119 -14.92 -9.60 13.79
C ARG A 119 -15.96 -9.82 14.88
N ALA A 120 -15.81 -10.86 15.70
CA ALA A 120 -16.71 -11.13 16.80
C ALA A 120 -16.70 -9.99 17.84
N VAL A 121 -15.50 -9.51 18.20
CA VAL A 121 -15.32 -8.38 19.12
C VAL A 121 -15.89 -7.10 18.55
N LEU A 122 -15.61 -6.78 17.28
CA LEU A 122 -16.16 -5.60 16.61
C LEU A 122 -17.69 -5.66 16.50
N GLY A 123 -18.27 -6.83 16.23
CA GLY A 123 -19.72 -7.02 16.21
C GLY A 123 -20.37 -6.82 17.58
N ILE A 124 -19.72 -7.28 18.66
CA ILE A 124 -20.18 -7.01 20.04
C ILE A 124 -20.08 -5.52 20.36
N ALA A 125 -18.99 -4.86 19.97
CA ALA A 125 -18.82 -3.43 20.19
C ALA A 125 -19.87 -2.60 19.45
N GLU A 126 -20.19 -2.96 18.21
CA GLU A 126 -21.23 -2.31 17.40
C GLU A 126 -22.62 -2.45 18.03
N ASP A 127 -23.00 -3.65 18.49
CA ASP A 127 -24.26 -3.91 19.20
C ASP A 127 -24.38 -3.09 20.50
N LYS A 128 -23.24 -2.81 21.15
CA LYS A 128 -23.16 -2.03 22.39
C LYS A 128 -22.90 -0.53 22.19
N HIS A 129 -22.80 -0.07 20.94
CA HIS A 129 -22.41 1.29 20.58
C HIS A 129 -21.08 1.76 21.22
N ILE A 130 -20.12 0.84 21.36
CA ILE A 130 -18.77 1.09 21.87
C ILE A 130 -17.84 1.37 20.70
N ASN A 131 -17.06 2.46 20.79
CA ASN A 131 -16.05 2.80 19.79
C ASN A 131 -14.69 2.22 20.19
N LEU A 132 -14.32 1.10 19.58
CA LEU A 132 -12.98 0.54 19.75
C LEU A 132 -11.99 1.18 18.76
N ASN A 133 -10.75 1.34 19.21
CA ASN A 133 -9.63 1.63 18.32
C ASN A 133 -9.41 0.42 17.43
N ARG A 134 -9.90 0.51 16.19
CA ARG A 134 -9.79 -0.56 15.22
C ARG A 134 -8.32 -0.73 14.85
N PRO A 135 -7.75 -1.94 14.90
CA PRO A 135 -6.56 -2.23 14.14
C PRO A 135 -6.90 -1.89 12.70
N VAL A 136 -6.22 -0.90 12.12
CA VAL A 136 -6.42 -0.58 10.71
C VAL A 136 -5.99 -1.83 9.95
N ASP A 137 -6.94 -2.45 9.25
CA ASP A 137 -6.73 -3.72 8.57
C ASP A 137 -5.51 -3.58 7.64
N ALA A 138 -4.48 -4.39 7.87
CA ALA A 138 -3.26 -4.40 7.07
C ALA A 138 -3.57 -4.56 5.57
N ARG A 139 -4.64 -5.28 5.25
CA ARG A 139 -5.20 -5.39 3.88
C ARG A 139 -5.69 -4.03 3.38
N GLN A 140 -6.51 -3.33 4.15
CA GLN A 140 -7.04 -2.01 3.80
C GLN A 140 -5.92 -0.96 3.68
N GLN A 141 -4.90 -1.03 4.54
CA GLN A 141 -3.70 -0.20 4.41
C GLN A 141 -2.98 -0.47 3.09
N LEU A 142 -2.69 -1.74 2.77
CA LEU A 142 -2.05 -2.10 1.51
C LEU A 142 -2.86 -1.68 0.29
N GLU A 143 -4.19 -1.82 0.31
CA GLU A 143 -5.08 -1.35 -0.76
C GLU A 143 -5.00 0.18 -0.90
N THR A 144 -5.09 0.90 0.21
CA THR A 144 -5.03 2.36 0.21
C THR A 144 -3.69 2.84 -0.32
N TRP A 145 -2.60 2.19 0.08
CA TRP A 145 -1.24 2.59 -0.26
C TRP A 145 -0.91 2.23 -1.70
N GLY A 146 -1.30 1.03 -2.15
CA GLY A 146 -1.18 0.62 -3.54
C GLY A 146 -1.96 1.52 -4.49
N ASN A 147 -3.20 1.89 -4.13
CA ASN A 147 -4.02 2.80 -4.93
C ASN A 147 -3.43 4.21 -4.97
N ARG A 148 -3.00 4.74 -3.82
CA ARG A 148 -2.40 6.08 -3.76
C ARG A 148 -1.13 6.16 -4.59
N LEU A 149 -0.21 5.21 -4.43
CA LEU A 149 1.02 5.16 -5.22
C LEU A 149 0.74 5.01 -6.73
N TYR A 150 -0.23 4.17 -7.10
CA TYR A 150 -0.66 4.03 -8.49
C TYR A 150 -1.19 5.36 -9.05
N THR A 151 -2.05 6.04 -8.30
CA THR A 151 -2.58 7.35 -8.70
C THR A 151 -1.50 8.41 -8.79
N ASP A 152 -0.60 8.49 -7.83
CA ASP A 152 0.47 9.49 -7.81
C ASP A 152 1.44 9.30 -8.98
N LEU A 153 1.76 8.05 -9.34
CA LEU A 153 2.57 7.73 -10.52
C LEU A 153 1.92 8.22 -11.83
N LEU A 154 0.60 8.07 -11.96
CA LEU A 154 -0.11 8.47 -13.18
C LEU A 154 -0.43 9.96 -13.24
N THR A 155 -0.57 10.63 -12.09
CA THR A 155 -1.01 12.04 -12.03
C THR A 155 0.14 13.01 -11.85
N THR A 156 1.08 12.68 -10.97
CA THR A 156 2.17 13.58 -10.55
C THR A 156 3.49 13.20 -11.22
N GLY A 157 3.68 11.92 -11.53
CA GLY A 157 4.86 11.37 -12.18
C GLY A 157 6.00 11.04 -11.21
N ILE A 158 6.89 10.15 -11.63
CA ILE A 158 8.01 9.63 -10.82
C ILE A 158 8.97 10.73 -10.36
N ASP A 159 9.12 11.75 -11.20
CA ASP A 159 10.02 12.88 -11.09
C ASP A 159 9.69 13.73 -9.84
N ASN A 160 8.39 13.76 -9.50
CA ASN A 160 7.82 14.56 -8.43
C ASN A 160 7.46 13.72 -7.20
N LEU A 161 7.62 12.39 -7.28
CA LEU A 161 7.32 11.50 -6.16
C LEU A 161 8.30 11.69 -4.99
N GLY A 162 9.48 12.29 -5.17
CA GLY A 162 10.40 12.68 -4.10
C GLY A 162 11.00 11.51 -3.29
N GLY A 163 12.33 11.51 -3.08
CA GLY A 163 13.01 10.47 -2.31
C GLY A 163 12.54 10.30 -0.84
N ALA A 164 11.88 11.32 -0.26
CA ALA A 164 11.36 11.30 1.10
C ALA A 164 10.01 10.58 1.24
N LEU A 165 9.16 10.65 0.21
CA LEU A 165 7.84 10.03 0.18
C LEU A 165 7.94 8.50 0.10
N MET A 166 8.96 7.95 -0.56
CA MET A 166 9.20 6.49 -0.61
C MET A 166 9.41 5.83 0.76
N MET A 167 9.85 6.58 1.79
CA MET A 167 9.98 6.07 3.15
C MET A 167 8.69 6.15 3.97
N GLU A 168 7.83 7.14 3.70
CA GLU A 168 6.49 7.25 4.32
C GLU A 168 5.45 6.35 3.65
N TYR A 169 5.65 6.00 2.37
CA TYR A 169 4.68 5.27 1.55
C TYR A 169 4.65 3.76 1.68
N LEU A 170 5.58 3.11 2.41
CA LEU A 170 5.55 1.65 2.61
C LEU A 170 5.82 1.27 4.08
N PRO A 171 4.86 0.69 4.84
CA PRO A 171 5.12 0.30 6.20
C PRO A 171 5.99 -0.93 6.12
N ASP A 172 6.78 -1.17 7.15
CA ASP A 172 7.45 -2.45 7.27
C ASP A 172 6.41 -3.48 7.71
N PHE A 173 5.69 -4.04 6.73
CA PHE A 173 4.87 -5.23 6.96
C PHE A 173 5.80 -6.42 7.16
N GLU A 174 6.15 -6.69 8.41
CA GLU A 174 6.86 -7.91 8.78
C GLU A 174 5.99 -9.12 8.44
N GLY A 175 6.50 -9.98 7.53
CA GLY A 175 5.81 -11.18 7.08
C GLY A 175 5.09 -11.10 5.73
N VAL A 176 5.30 -10.05 4.93
CA VAL A 176 4.87 -9.94 3.51
C VAL A 176 6.03 -9.63 2.56
#